data_AF-A0A1Y5MFB6-F1
#
_entry.id   AF-A0A1Y5MFB6-F1
#
_cell.length_a   1.000
_cell.length_b   1.000
_cell.length_c   1.000
_cell.angle_alpha   90.00
_cell.angle_beta   90.00
_cell.angle_gamma   90.00
#
_symmetry.space_group_name_H-M   'P 1'
#
loop_
_entity.id
_entity.type
_entity.pdbx_description
1 polymer ?
#
loop_
_entity_poly.entity_id
_entity_poly.type
_entity_poly.pdbx_seq_one_letter_code
_entity_poly.pdbx_strand_id
1 'polypeptide(L)'
;MKFKDFKEKNSSNYDFFEADEMSYKEFVQLSFKEFLNSDSDSKWQLDIDDKRFNSFPNFTQKHQICISNLDYEDNVFQFRICSENNVSSLGYRMFTSFDNAHKDFVTDDIKHSDEVMMSLKLGELKEFPCISKCGWWIKDIWRDMYPILDETSSENFVADIIKNEFTKKMTDINECLKHAQNSGKLDEVITKLKAKIN
;
A
#
# COMPACT_ATOMS: atom_id res chain seq x y z
N MET A 1 3.21 -1.90 23.49
CA MET A 1 1.96 -1.32 24.08
C MET A 1 0.72 -1.83 23.32
N LYS A 2 -0.44 -2.06 23.96
CA LYS A 2 -1.67 -2.45 23.24
C LYS A 2 -2.43 -1.24 22.68
N PHE A 3 -3.17 -1.41 21.59
CA PHE A 3 -3.93 -0.32 20.98
C PHE A 3 -4.96 0.30 21.93
N LYS A 4 -5.71 -0.52 22.68
CA LYS A 4 -6.67 0.02 23.68
C LYS A 4 -6.00 0.90 24.73
N ASP A 5 -4.84 0.48 25.24
CA ASP A 5 -4.08 1.23 26.25
C ASP A 5 -3.51 2.53 25.65
N PHE A 6 -3.06 2.45 24.38
CA PHE A 6 -2.60 3.61 23.62
C PHE A 6 -3.73 4.62 23.42
N LYS A 7 -4.91 4.15 23.00
CA LYS A 7 -6.09 4.97 22.77
C LYS A 7 -6.55 5.63 24.07
N GLU A 8 -6.65 4.89 25.16
CA GLU A 8 -7.01 5.44 26.48
C GLU A 8 -6.04 6.54 26.90
N LYS A 9 -4.73 6.30 26.78
CA LYS A 9 -3.68 7.25 27.17
C LYS A 9 -3.69 8.55 26.35
N ASN A 10 -4.07 8.48 25.08
CA ASN A 10 -4.02 9.63 24.16
C ASN A 10 -5.40 10.25 23.88
N SER A 11 -6.49 9.62 24.32
CA SER A 11 -7.86 10.09 24.08
C SER A 11 -8.13 11.51 24.58
N SER A 12 -7.42 11.96 25.63
CA SER A 12 -7.54 13.32 26.16
C SER A 12 -6.75 14.39 25.39
N ASN A 13 -5.93 14.00 24.40
CA ASN A 13 -5.06 14.91 23.65
C ASN A 13 -5.71 15.45 22.35
N TYR A 14 -6.84 14.88 21.92
CA TYR A 14 -7.51 15.25 20.67
C TYR A 14 -8.96 15.69 20.91
N ASP A 15 -9.48 16.53 20.01
CA ASP A 15 -10.92 16.79 19.93
C ASP A 15 -11.64 15.49 19.56
N PHE A 16 -12.85 15.30 20.09
CA PHE A 16 -13.66 14.08 19.97
C PHE A 16 -13.84 13.64 18.51
N PHE A 17 -13.88 14.60 17.57
CA PHE A 17 -14.05 14.33 16.14
C PHE A 17 -12.82 13.73 15.45
N GLU A 18 -11.61 14.00 15.95
CA GLU A 18 -10.35 13.56 15.32
C GLU A 18 -9.61 12.50 16.13
N ALA A 19 -9.99 12.29 17.40
CA ALA A 19 -9.34 11.39 18.33
C ALA A 19 -9.20 9.96 17.82
N ASP A 20 -10.21 9.44 17.13
CA ASP A 20 -10.20 8.07 16.64
C ASP A 20 -9.18 7.90 15.49
N GLU A 21 -9.23 8.76 14.47
CA GLU A 21 -8.32 8.72 13.34
C GLU A 21 -6.85 8.90 13.77
N MET A 22 -6.60 9.91 14.62
CA MET A 22 -5.26 10.21 15.12
C MET A 22 -4.70 9.08 15.97
N SER A 23 -5.54 8.41 16.77
CA SER A 23 -5.10 7.27 17.58
C SER A 23 -4.54 6.14 16.72
N TYR A 24 -5.17 5.83 15.59
CA TYR A 24 -4.66 4.80 14.68
C TYR A 24 -3.37 5.24 13.97
N LYS A 25 -3.31 6.46 13.43
CA LYS A 25 -2.11 6.99 12.76
C LYS A 25 -0.89 6.95 13.67
N GLU A 26 -1.03 7.46 14.88
CA GLU A 26 0.08 7.50 15.83
C GLU A 26 0.43 6.12 16.38
N PHE A 27 -0.55 5.23 16.53
CA PHE A 27 -0.27 3.84 16.89
C PHE A 27 0.55 3.14 15.81
N VAL A 28 0.24 3.34 14.52
CA VAL A 28 1.06 2.80 13.42
C VAL A 28 2.44 3.44 13.42
N GLN A 29 2.55 4.75 13.64
CA GLN A 29 3.84 5.43 13.75
C GLN A 29 4.70 4.89 14.89
N LEU A 30 4.11 4.66 16.07
CA LEU A 30 4.77 4.01 17.20
C LEU A 30 5.24 2.61 16.82
N SER A 31 4.35 1.80 16.26
CA SER A 31 4.63 0.42 15.86
C SER A 31 5.78 0.35 14.84
N PHE A 32 5.80 1.27 13.89
CA PHE A 32 6.84 1.36 12.88
C PHE A 32 8.20 1.77 13.48
N LYS A 33 8.20 2.72 14.42
CA LYS A 33 9.41 3.09 15.16
C LYS A 33 9.98 1.93 15.97
N GLU A 34 9.11 1.16 16.63
CA GLU A 34 9.49 -0.04 17.37
C GLU A 34 10.07 -1.12 16.42
N PHE A 35 9.47 -1.29 15.24
CA PHE A 35 10.01 -2.15 14.19
C PHE A 35 11.42 -1.72 13.75
N LEU A 36 11.64 -0.44 13.42
CA LEU A 36 12.97 0.07 13.02
C LEU A 36 14.04 -0.09 14.10
N ASN A 37 13.66 -0.02 15.39
CA ASN A 37 14.60 -0.30 16.48
C ASN A 37 15.07 -1.77 16.49
N SER A 38 14.24 -2.69 15.97
CA SER A 38 14.56 -4.12 15.85
C SER A 38 15.22 -4.51 14.52
N ASP A 39 15.17 -3.61 13.52
CA ASP A 39 15.67 -3.80 12.16
C ASP A 39 16.27 -2.47 11.65
N SER A 40 17.51 -2.17 12.04
CA SER A 40 18.13 -0.86 11.79
C SER A 40 18.49 -0.60 10.33
N ASP A 41 18.66 -1.66 9.54
CA ASP A 41 18.96 -1.59 8.10
C ASP A 41 17.71 -1.79 7.25
N SER A 42 16.53 -1.55 7.84
CA SER A 42 15.26 -1.79 7.16
C SER A 42 15.10 -0.89 5.94
N LYS A 43 14.75 -1.52 4.82
CA LYS A 43 14.36 -0.88 3.57
C LYS A 43 12.90 -0.41 3.54
N TRP A 44 12.16 -0.61 4.63
CA TRP A 44 10.77 -0.21 4.73
C TRP A 44 10.66 1.23 5.21
N GLN A 45 9.71 1.98 4.64
CA GLN A 45 9.41 3.35 4.99
C GLN A 45 7.92 3.51 5.30
N LEU A 46 7.61 4.34 6.29
CA LEU A 46 6.25 4.76 6.64
C LEU A 46 6.01 6.20 6.16
N ASP A 47 4.90 6.41 5.49
CA ASP A 47 4.37 7.71 5.11
C ASP A 47 2.95 7.88 5.69
N ILE A 48 2.66 9.03 6.28
CA ILE A 48 1.35 9.40 6.84
C ILE A 48 0.89 10.70 6.20
N ASP A 49 -0.37 10.73 5.71
CA ASP A 49 -0.99 11.88 5.02
C ASP A 49 -0.18 12.42 3.82
N ASP A 50 0.67 11.58 3.25
CA ASP A 50 1.51 11.97 2.13
C ASP A 50 0.68 12.07 0.84
N LYS A 51 0.51 13.32 0.40
CA LYS A 51 -0.26 13.66 -0.79
C LYS A 51 0.31 13.05 -2.07
N ARG A 52 1.58 12.64 -2.09
CA ARG A 52 2.19 11.91 -3.22
C ARG A 52 1.49 10.60 -3.49
N PHE A 53 0.86 10.00 -2.46
CA PHE A 53 0.13 8.74 -2.53
C PHE A 53 -1.38 8.91 -2.57
N ASN A 54 -1.91 10.14 -2.69
CA ASN A 54 -3.34 10.34 -2.83
C ASN A 54 -3.85 9.74 -4.14
N SER A 55 -5.07 9.21 -4.10
CA SER A 55 -5.79 8.77 -5.29
C SER A 55 -6.01 9.94 -6.27
N PHE A 56 -6.12 9.62 -7.57
CA PHE A 56 -6.50 10.56 -8.63
C PHE A 56 -7.85 11.25 -8.27
N PRO A 57 -8.21 12.42 -8.83
CA PRO A 57 -9.29 13.28 -8.33
C PRO A 57 -10.71 12.69 -8.21
N ASN A 58 -10.97 11.43 -8.54
CA ASN A 58 -12.32 10.84 -8.53
C ASN A 58 -12.64 9.83 -7.42
N PHE A 59 -11.87 9.76 -6.33
CA PHE A 59 -12.42 9.11 -5.13
C PHE A 59 -12.12 9.92 -3.85
N THR A 60 -13.12 9.96 -2.98
CA THR A 60 -13.11 10.55 -1.63
C THR A 60 -12.11 9.89 -0.65
N GLN A 61 -11.16 9.08 -1.16
CA GLN A 61 -10.30 8.20 -0.38
C GLN A 61 -8.87 8.72 -0.38
N LYS A 62 -8.44 9.25 0.77
CA LYS A 62 -7.04 9.58 1.05
C LYS A 62 -6.37 8.33 1.61
N HIS A 63 -5.25 7.91 1.02
CA HIS A 63 -4.39 6.92 1.65
C HIS A 63 -3.68 7.60 2.82
N GLN A 64 -4.25 7.48 4.01
CA GLN A 64 -3.79 8.20 5.20
C GLN A 64 -2.49 7.63 5.76
N ILE A 65 -2.18 6.36 5.46
CA ILE A 65 -1.02 5.62 5.95
C ILE A 65 -0.54 4.67 4.86
N CYS A 66 0.75 4.72 4.52
CA CYS A 66 1.42 3.84 3.56
C CYS A 66 2.73 3.30 4.15
N ILE A 67 2.97 2.00 4.00
CA ILE A 67 4.24 1.34 4.27
C ILE A 67 4.79 0.82 2.94
N SER A 68 5.95 1.34 2.55
CA SER A 68 6.58 1.12 1.25
C SER A 68 7.94 0.44 1.44
N ASN A 69 8.38 -0.32 0.44
CA ASN A 69 9.72 -0.87 0.39
C ASN A 69 10.54 -0.08 -0.63
N LEU A 70 11.61 0.56 -0.15
CA LEU A 70 12.45 1.50 -0.90
C LEU A 70 13.15 0.86 -2.11
N ASP A 71 13.34 -0.46 -2.12
CA ASP A 71 13.89 -1.17 -3.28
C ASP A 71 13.04 -1.00 -4.55
N TYR A 72 11.78 -0.60 -4.39
CA TYR A 72 10.80 -0.43 -5.46
C TYR A 72 10.36 1.02 -5.64
N GLU A 73 11.03 2.01 -5.03
CA GLU A 73 10.63 3.42 -5.12
C GLU A 73 10.46 3.86 -6.58
N ASP A 74 11.40 3.52 -7.47
CA ASP A 74 11.36 3.91 -8.89
C ASP A 74 10.52 3.00 -9.80
N ASN A 75 9.86 1.98 -9.23
CA ASN A 75 9.03 1.08 -10.03
C ASN A 75 7.74 1.78 -10.47
N VAL A 76 7.44 1.68 -11.77
CA VAL A 76 6.17 2.14 -12.34
C VAL A 76 5.03 1.33 -11.75
N PHE A 77 5.12 0.01 -11.64
CA PHE A 77 4.10 -0.81 -10.97
C PHE A 77 4.65 -1.42 -9.70
N GLN A 78 3.93 -1.27 -8.60
CA GLN A 78 4.35 -1.84 -7.32
C GLN A 78 3.19 -2.02 -6.36
N PHE A 79 3.24 -3.10 -5.59
CA PHE A 79 2.37 -3.33 -4.46
C PHE A 79 2.94 -2.71 -3.18
N ARG A 80 2.08 -2.03 -2.43
CA ARG A 80 2.39 -1.37 -1.15
C ARG A 80 1.35 -1.71 -0.11
N ILE A 81 1.69 -1.51 1.16
CA ILE A 81 0.77 -1.72 2.29
C ILE A 81 0.16 -0.36 2.64
N CYS A 82 -1.16 -0.20 2.57
CA CYS A 82 -1.82 1.09 2.77
C CYS A 82 -3.12 0.95 3.55
N SER A 83 -3.53 2.04 4.20
CA SER A 83 -4.92 2.26 4.61
C SER A 83 -5.67 2.92 3.45
N GLU A 84 -6.91 2.52 3.19
CA GLU A 84 -7.70 3.05 2.05
C GLU A 84 -8.95 3.80 2.51
N ASN A 85 -9.87 3.12 3.20
CA ASN A 85 -11.15 3.69 3.60
C ASN A 85 -11.15 4.31 4.98
N ASN A 86 -10.33 3.76 5.86
CA ASN A 86 -10.13 4.23 7.22
C ASN A 86 -8.73 3.80 7.68
N VAL A 87 -8.23 4.46 8.71
CA VAL A 87 -6.92 4.19 9.32
C VAL A 87 -6.90 2.93 10.20
N SER A 88 -8.03 2.26 10.39
CA SER A 88 -8.15 1.13 11.34
C SER A 88 -7.62 -0.20 10.80
N SER A 89 -7.24 -0.27 9.52
CA SER A 89 -6.69 -1.47 8.90
C SER A 89 -5.67 -1.13 7.82
N LEU A 90 -4.73 -2.04 7.61
CA LEU A 90 -3.76 -1.99 6.51
C LEU A 90 -3.95 -3.16 5.56
N GLY A 91 -3.56 -2.96 4.31
CA GLY A 91 -3.72 -3.96 3.27
C GLY A 91 -2.91 -3.68 2.02
N TYR A 92 -2.90 -4.63 1.08
CA TYR A 92 -2.11 -4.50 -0.14
C TYR A 92 -2.85 -3.76 -1.24
N ARG A 93 -2.13 -2.84 -1.90
CA ARG A 93 -2.62 -2.04 -3.02
C ARG A 93 -1.57 -1.92 -4.11
N MET A 94 -2.00 -1.99 -5.35
CA MET A 94 -1.13 -1.70 -6.48
C MET A 94 -1.13 -0.20 -6.75
N PHE A 95 0.06 0.37 -6.85
CA PHE A 95 0.29 1.76 -7.23
C PHE A 95 0.94 1.81 -8.59
N THR A 96 0.71 2.94 -9.26
CA THR A 96 1.46 3.35 -10.44
C THR A 96 2.26 4.62 -10.21
N SER A 97 3.52 4.64 -10.61
CA SER A 97 4.34 5.85 -10.66
C SER A 97 4.42 6.39 -12.08
N PHE A 98 3.82 7.55 -12.32
CA PHE A 98 4.00 8.32 -13.55
C PHE A 98 4.43 9.74 -13.16
N ASP A 99 5.49 10.23 -13.81
CA ASP A 99 6.03 11.59 -13.59
C ASP A 99 6.49 11.85 -12.15
N ASN A 100 7.11 10.84 -11.52
CA ASN A 100 7.59 10.85 -10.13
C ASN A 100 6.48 11.07 -9.08
N ALA A 101 5.22 10.87 -9.46
CA ALA A 101 4.07 10.85 -8.56
C ALA A 101 3.47 9.45 -8.49
N HIS A 102 3.33 8.93 -7.28
CA HIS A 102 2.82 7.59 -7.00
C HIS A 102 1.31 7.61 -6.82
N LYS A 103 0.59 7.32 -7.88
CA LYS A 103 -0.86 7.37 -7.88
C LYS A 103 -1.41 5.98 -7.62
N ASP A 104 -2.50 5.88 -6.86
CA ASP A 104 -3.30 4.65 -6.86
C ASP A 104 -3.60 4.30 -8.32
N PHE A 105 -3.51 3.02 -8.65
CA PHE A 105 -3.72 2.50 -9.98
C PHE A 105 -5.16 2.68 -10.49
N VAL A 106 -6.10 3.16 -9.66
CA VAL A 106 -7.42 3.60 -10.12
C VAL A 106 -7.27 4.86 -11.00
N THR A 107 -7.59 4.73 -12.28
CA THR A 107 -7.89 5.89 -13.13
C THR A 107 -9.39 6.14 -13.13
N ASP A 108 -9.80 7.38 -13.42
CA ASP A 108 -11.21 7.79 -13.60
C ASP A 108 -11.96 6.94 -14.65
N ASP A 109 -11.22 6.23 -15.51
CA ASP A 109 -11.74 5.29 -16.48
C ASP A 109 -11.43 3.84 -16.08
N ILE A 110 -12.35 3.24 -15.31
CA ILE A 110 -12.19 1.90 -14.75
C ILE A 110 -11.90 0.83 -15.83
N LYS A 111 -12.36 1.00 -17.07
CA LYS A 111 -12.08 0.06 -18.17
C LYS A 111 -10.58 0.00 -18.49
N HIS A 112 -9.85 1.09 -18.29
CA HIS A 112 -8.43 1.17 -18.58
C HIS A 112 -7.57 0.50 -17.52
N SER A 113 -7.92 0.70 -16.24
CA SER A 113 -7.29 -0.02 -15.15
C SER A 113 -7.45 -1.53 -15.33
N ASP A 114 -8.61 -2.00 -15.81
CA ASP A 114 -8.82 -3.43 -16.09
C ASP A 114 -7.96 -3.96 -17.22
N GLU A 115 -7.94 -3.27 -18.37
CA GLU A 115 -7.15 -3.71 -19.52
C GLU A 115 -5.67 -3.86 -19.16
N VAL A 116 -5.16 -2.94 -18.34
CA VAL A 116 -3.77 -2.95 -17.91
C VAL A 116 -3.51 -4.03 -16.85
N MET A 117 -4.39 -4.18 -15.84
CA MET A 117 -4.27 -5.31 -14.90
C MET A 117 -4.35 -6.65 -15.61
N MET A 118 -5.23 -6.77 -16.59
CA MET A 118 -5.35 -7.97 -17.42
C MET A 118 -4.09 -8.21 -18.24
N SER A 119 -3.50 -7.15 -18.82
CA SER A 119 -2.24 -7.25 -19.56
C SER A 119 -1.10 -7.69 -18.65
N LEU A 120 -0.96 -7.10 -17.46
CA LEU A 120 0.02 -7.52 -16.46
C LEU A 120 -0.24 -8.97 -16.02
N LYS A 121 -1.50 -9.34 -15.76
CA LYS A 121 -1.88 -10.68 -15.30
C LYS A 121 -1.67 -11.76 -16.34
N LEU A 122 -1.93 -11.50 -17.61
CA LEU A 122 -1.73 -12.46 -18.69
C LEU A 122 -0.26 -12.51 -19.14
N GLY A 123 0.48 -11.42 -18.94
CA GLY A 123 1.91 -11.32 -19.18
C GLY A 123 2.75 -11.75 -17.98
N GLU A 124 3.41 -10.78 -17.34
CA GLU A 124 4.45 -11.03 -16.34
C GLU A 124 3.91 -11.60 -15.02
N LEU A 125 2.66 -11.29 -14.64
CA LEU A 125 2.06 -11.74 -13.38
C LEU A 125 1.27 -13.07 -13.50
N LYS A 126 1.38 -13.77 -14.63
CA LYS A 126 0.59 -14.99 -14.89
C LYS A 126 0.84 -16.10 -13.88
N GLU A 127 2.09 -16.24 -13.43
CA GLU A 127 2.54 -17.30 -12.53
C GLU A 127 2.14 -17.06 -11.06
N PHE A 128 1.60 -15.89 -10.71
CA PHE A 128 1.21 -15.56 -9.33
C PHE A 128 -0.29 -15.79 -9.11
N PRO A 129 -0.72 -16.90 -8.49
CA PRO A 129 -2.14 -17.24 -8.39
C PRO A 129 -2.91 -16.31 -7.44
N CYS A 130 -2.21 -15.68 -6.50
CA CYS A 130 -2.80 -14.67 -5.62
C CYS A 130 -3.29 -13.45 -6.41
N ILE A 131 -2.61 -13.07 -7.50
CA ILE A 131 -3.09 -12.00 -8.37
C ILE A 131 -4.30 -12.49 -9.17
N SER A 132 -5.47 -11.99 -8.80
CA SER A 132 -6.75 -12.33 -9.44
C SER A 132 -6.77 -11.94 -10.93
N LYS A 133 -7.53 -12.70 -11.72
CA LYS A 133 -7.82 -12.37 -13.13
C LYS A 133 -8.91 -11.31 -13.29
N CYS A 134 -9.48 -10.79 -12.21
CA CYS A 134 -10.52 -9.77 -12.29
C CYS A 134 -9.93 -8.42 -11.88
N GLY A 135 -9.83 -7.48 -12.83
CA GLY A 135 -9.17 -6.17 -12.67
C GLY A 135 -9.74 -5.29 -11.54
N TRP A 136 -11.00 -5.48 -11.13
CA TRP A 136 -11.65 -4.71 -10.05
C TRP A 136 -11.29 -5.23 -8.64
N TRP A 137 -10.91 -6.50 -8.49
CA TRP A 137 -10.86 -7.18 -7.18
C TRP A 137 -9.48 -7.26 -6.53
N ILE A 138 -8.43 -6.87 -7.25
CA ILE A 138 -7.09 -6.74 -6.65
C ILE A 138 -7.10 -5.65 -5.56
N LYS A 139 -8.13 -4.79 -5.56
CA LYS A 139 -8.42 -3.83 -4.50
C LYS A 139 -9.17 -4.49 -3.32
N ASP A 140 -10.36 -5.05 -3.50
CA ASP A 140 -11.14 -5.40 -2.30
C ASP A 140 -10.61 -6.58 -1.46
N ILE A 141 -9.93 -7.57 -2.06
CA ILE A 141 -9.58 -8.81 -1.33
C ILE A 141 -8.56 -8.54 -0.22
N TRP A 142 -7.65 -7.60 -0.42
CA TRP A 142 -6.51 -7.37 0.47
C TRP A 142 -6.54 -6.07 1.22
N ARG A 143 -7.62 -5.30 1.09
CA ARG A 143 -7.73 -3.96 1.66
C ARG A 143 -7.56 -3.93 3.18
N ASP A 144 -8.23 -4.86 3.85
CA ASP A 144 -8.37 -4.85 5.30
C ASP A 144 -7.70 -6.07 5.93
N MET A 145 -6.58 -6.53 5.35
CA MET A 145 -5.89 -7.75 5.77
C MET A 145 -5.33 -7.69 7.20
N TYR A 146 -4.95 -6.50 7.64
CA TYR A 146 -4.24 -6.30 8.90
C TYR A 146 -5.00 -5.30 9.76
N PRO A 147 -6.11 -5.71 10.40
CA PRO A 147 -6.90 -4.85 11.26
C PRO A 147 -6.14 -4.49 12.54
N ILE A 148 -6.31 -3.25 13.00
CA ILE A 148 -5.86 -2.78 14.29
C ILE A 148 -7.01 -2.99 15.29
N LEU A 149 -6.85 -4.01 16.12
CA LEU A 149 -7.79 -4.38 17.19
C LEU A 149 -7.28 -3.86 18.52
N ASP A 150 -8.15 -3.81 19.53
CA ASP A 150 -7.81 -3.38 20.90
C ASP A 150 -6.57 -4.11 21.47
N GLU A 151 -6.42 -5.39 21.14
CA GLU A 151 -5.31 -6.24 21.60
C GLU A 151 -4.09 -6.24 20.67
N THR A 152 -4.12 -5.47 19.58
CA THR A 152 -2.98 -5.30 18.68
C THR A 152 -1.82 -4.67 19.46
N SER A 153 -0.65 -5.31 19.40
CA SER A 153 0.57 -4.84 20.08
C SER A 153 1.40 -3.99 19.14
N SER A 154 1.79 -2.80 19.57
CA SER A 154 2.66 -1.91 18.79
C SER A 154 3.98 -2.58 18.41
N GLU A 155 4.55 -3.35 19.35
CA GLU A 155 5.86 -3.99 19.21
C GLU A 155 5.89 -5.02 18.07
N ASN A 156 4.74 -5.62 17.79
CA ASN A 156 4.65 -6.72 16.83
C ASN A 156 3.88 -6.33 15.58
N PHE A 157 3.01 -5.32 15.60
CA PHE A 157 2.06 -5.07 14.52
C PHE A 157 2.73 -4.92 13.15
N VAL A 158 3.67 -3.98 13.01
CA VAL A 158 4.39 -3.78 11.75
C VAL A 158 5.33 -4.97 11.46
N ALA A 159 6.05 -5.46 12.48
CA ALA A 159 7.00 -6.55 12.32
C ALA A 159 6.33 -7.83 11.79
N ASP A 160 5.13 -8.15 12.29
CA ASP A 160 4.33 -9.31 11.90
C ASP A 160 3.77 -9.17 10.48
N ILE A 161 3.38 -7.94 10.08
CA ILE A 161 3.02 -7.65 8.69
C ILE A 161 4.24 -7.93 7.81
N ILE A 162 5.39 -7.30 8.08
CA ILE A 162 6.58 -7.42 7.23
C ILE A 162 7.11 -8.86 7.13
N LYS A 163 7.06 -9.62 8.23
CA LYS A 163 7.49 -11.03 8.28
C LYS A 163 6.45 -12.00 7.72
N ASN A 164 5.25 -11.53 7.35
CA ASN A 164 4.19 -12.38 6.86
C ASN A 164 4.58 -13.04 5.52
N GLU A 165 4.23 -14.31 5.35
CA GLU A 165 4.42 -15.04 4.08
C GLU A 165 3.74 -14.35 2.89
N PHE A 166 2.63 -13.64 3.12
CA PHE A 166 1.97 -12.86 2.09
C PHE A 166 2.81 -11.65 1.65
N THR A 167 3.48 -10.98 2.59
CA THR A 167 4.39 -9.87 2.30
C THR A 167 5.62 -10.32 1.51
N LYS A 168 6.13 -11.51 1.81
CA LYS A 168 7.16 -12.16 1.01
C LYS A 168 6.69 -12.37 -0.44
N LYS A 169 5.50 -12.93 -0.64
CA LYS A 169 4.91 -13.08 -1.99
C LYS A 169 4.74 -11.76 -2.72
N MET A 170 4.31 -10.70 -2.04
CA MET A 170 4.18 -9.37 -2.63
C MET A 170 5.54 -8.77 -3.03
N THR A 171 6.57 -9.06 -2.25
CA THR A 171 7.96 -8.70 -2.58
C THR A 171 8.42 -9.43 -3.84
N ASP A 172 8.16 -10.74 -3.95
CA ASP A 172 8.48 -11.52 -5.16
C ASP A 172 7.77 -10.98 -6.42
N ILE A 173 6.51 -10.55 -6.27
CA ILE A 173 5.75 -9.91 -7.35
C ILE A 173 6.38 -8.57 -7.74
N ASN A 174 6.76 -7.74 -6.77
CA ASN A 174 7.41 -6.46 -7.04
C ASN A 174 8.77 -6.64 -7.73
N GLU A 175 9.56 -7.66 -7.36
CA GLU A 175 10.80 -8.01 -8.08
C GLU A 175 10.53 -8.43 -9.52
N CYS A 176 9.49 -9.24 -9.75
CA CYS A 176 9.08 -9.61 -11.11
C CYS A 176 8.74 -8.37 -11.96
N LEU A 177 7.96 -7.44 -11.40
CA LEU A 177 7.62 -6.18 -12.07
C LEU A 177 8.85 -5.30 -12.31
N LYS A 178 9.75 -5.19 -11.33
CA LYS A 178 11.03 -4.46 -11.45
C LYS A 178 11.86 -5.01 -12.60
N HIS A 179 12.05 -6.32 -12.65
CA HIS A 179 12.83 -6.97 -13.71
C HIS A 179 12.16 -6.78 -15.08
N ALA A 180 10.84 -6.92 -15.17
CA ALA A 180 10.11 -6.69 -16.41
C ALA A 180 10.20 -5.23 -16.91
N GLN A 181 10.17 -4.26 -15.99
CA GLN A 181 10.41 -2.85 -16.31
C GLN A 181 11.83 -2.64 -16.83
N ASN A 182 12.84 -3.12 -16.10
CA ASN A 182 14.25 -2.93 -16.47
C ASN A 182 14.64 -3.62 -17.79
N SER A 183 13.91 -4.66 -18.18
CA SER A 183 14.09 -5.37 -19.45
C SER A 183 13.27 -4.80 -20.61
N GLY A 184 12.49 -3.74 -20.39
CA GLY A 184 11.64 -3.10 -21.40
C GLY A 184 10.38 -3.87 -21.76
N LYS A 185 10.08 -4.99 -21.09
CA LYS A 185 8.86 -5.78 -21.36
C LYS A 185 7.58 -5.04 -21.02
N LEU A 186 7.65 -4.09 -20.08
CA LEU A 186 6.52 -3.26 -19.70
C LEU A 186 6.40 -1.99 -20.55
N ASP A 187 7.33 -1.70 -21.47
CA ASP A 187 7.39 -0.43 -22.20
C ASP A 187 6.11 -0.14 -22.99
N GLU A 188 5.53 -1.15 -23.65
CA GLU A 188 4.28 -0.98 -24.40
C GLU A 188 3.12 -0.63 -23.45
N VAL A 189 3.02 -1.31 -22.31
CA VAL A 189 1.98 -1.09 -21.30
C VAL A 189 2.14 0.29 -20.66
N ILE A 190 3.38 0.67 -20.31
CA ILE A 190 3.73 1.97 -19.73
C ILE A 190 3.43 3.10 -20.73
N THR A 191 3.79 2.92 -22.00
CA THR A 191 3.55 3.92 -23.05
C THR A 191 2.06 4.13 -23.27
N LYS A 192 1.28 3.04 -23.34
CA LYS A 192 -0.18 3.10 -23.46
C LYS A 192 -0.84 3.83 -22.28
N LEU A 193 -0.32 3.64 -21.07
CA LEU A 193 -0.80 4.36 -19.89
C LEU A 193 -0.46 5.85 -19.94
N LYS A 194 0.80 6.20 -20.22
CA LYS A 194 1.25 7.60 -20.32
C LYS A 194 0.51 8.39 -21.39
N ALA A 195 0.23 7.78 -22.54
CA ALA A 195 -0.48 8.42 -23.65
C ALA A 195 -1.95 8.77 -23.32
N LYS A 196 -2.50 8.22 -22.23
CA LYS A 196 -3.89 8.44 -21.81
C LYS A 196 -4.03 9.32 -20.57
N ILE A 197 -2.91 9.62 -19.90
CA ILE A 197 -2.84 10.56 -18.76
C ILE A 197 -2.60 12.00 -19.25
N ASN A 198 -1.99 12.17 -20.42
CA ASN A 198 -1.77 13.45 -21.11
C ASN A 198 -2.90 13.77 -22.09
#